data_AF-S8EG91-F1
#
_entry.id   AF-S8EG91-F1
#
_cell.length_a   1.000
_cell.length_b   1.000
_cell.length_c   1.000
_cell.angle_alpha   90.00
_cell.angle_beta   90.00
_cell.angle_gamma   90.00
#
_symmetry.space_group_name_H-M   'P 1'
#
loop_
_entity.id
_entity.type
_entity.pdbx_description
1 polymer ?
#
loop_
_entity_poly.entity_id
_entity_poly.type
_entity_poly.pdbx_seq_one_letter_code
_entity_poly.pdbx_strand_id
1 'polypeptide(L)'
;EEFMNWIWYRGSVFARAEQSWENWWYEEQDHLRNTGLWGKLLETILVLRFFFFQYGIVYHLGIASGSRSIAVYLISWAYVVAALSVYVAMAYARKRYAAKEHIYYRFVQFLVVILVVVVIVSLLEFTGFVFADLLRSLLAFVPTGWGLICVAQVLRPFLERSRAWDTVVAVARFYEIMFGVMVMVPVALVSWLPGFQNMQTRI
;
A
#
# COMPACT_ATOMS: atom_id res chain seq x y z
N GLU A 1 -0.38 20.08 8.25
CA GLU A 1 -1.78 20.40 7.89
C GLU A 1 -1.96 20.53 6.38
N GLU A 2 -1.05 21.23 5.69
CA GLU A 2 -1.06 21.38 4.22
C GLU A 2 -1.14 20.06 3.45
N PHE A 3 -0.36 19.03 3.83
CA PHE A 3 -0.41 17.71 3.20
C PHE A 3 -1.80 17.06 3.23
N MET A 4 -2.47 17.09 4.38
CA MET A 4 -3.81 16.51 4.52
C MET A 4 -4.83 17.35 3.75
N ASN A 5 -4.71 18.67 3.76
CA ASN A 5 -5.56 19.54 2.95
C ASN A 5 -5.40 19.23 1.46
N TRP A 6 -4.18 19.09 0.97
CA TRP A 6 -3.87 18.73 -0.43
C TRP A 6 -4.41 17.35 -0.84
N ILE A 7 -4.29 16.34 0.04
CA ILE A 7 -4.81 14.98 -0.21
C ILE A 7 -6.33 14.92 -0.29
N TRP A 8 -7.02 15.70 0.54
CA TRP A 8 -8.49 15.67 0.61
C TRP A 8 -9.17 16.74 -0.25
N TYR A 9 -8.40 17.64 -0.85
CA TYR A 9 -8.92 18.70 -1.70
C TYR A 9 -9.56 18.11 -2.97
N ARG A 10 -10.88 18.27 -3.10
CA ARG A 10 -11.66 17.89 -4.30
C ARG A 10 -11.97 19.09 -5.20
N GLY A 11 -11.10 20.11 -5.18
CA GLY A 11 -11.38 21.38 -5.85
C GLY A 11 -11.63 21.26 -7.35
N SER A 12 -12.18 22.34 -7.90
CA SER A 12 -12.65 22.49 -9.28
C SER A 12 -11.75 21.86 -10.34
N VAL A 13 -12.33 21.49 -11.50
CA VAL A 13 -11.65 20.92 -12.68
C VAL A 13 -10.36 21.66 -13.11
N PHE A 14 -10.19 22.93 -12.69
CA PHE A 14 -9.01 23.76 -12.96
C PHE A 14 -7.97 23.83 -11.83
N ALA A 15 -8.12 23.04 -10.76
CA ALA A 15 -7.13 22.99 -9.69
C ALA A 15 -5.80 22.45 -10.23
N ARG A 16 -4.68 23.03 -9.82
CA ARG A 16 -3.35 22.57 -10.22
C ARG A 16 -2.92 21.35 -9.40
N ALA A 17 -1.93 20.60 -9.89
CA ALA A 17 -1.31 19.49 -9.14
C ALA A 17 -0.82 19.90 -7.75
N GLU A 18 -0.36 21.14 -7.56
CA GLU A 18 0.04 21.68 -6.25
C GLU A 18 -1.12 21.82 -5.25
N GLN A 19 -2.37 21.84 -5.71
CA GLN A 19 -3.55 22.06 -4.87
C GLN A 19 -4.35 20.78 -4.62
N SER A 20 -4.30 19.81 -5.54
CA SER A 20 -5.05 18.56 -5.46
C SER A 20 -4.16 17.37 -5.74
N TRP A 21 -4.10 16.44 -4.78
CA TRP A 21 -3.45 15.13 -4.97
C TRP A 21 -4.03 14.38 -6.16
N GLU A 22 -5.34 14.48 -6.40
CA GLU A 22 -5.99 13.75 -7.49
C GLU A 22 -5.56 14.29 -8.86
N ASN A 23 -5.39 15.61 -8.99
CA ASN A 23 -4.90 16.21 -10.24
C ASN A 23 -3.42 15.92 -10.45
N TRP A 24 -2.60 15.97 -9.39
CA TRP A 24 -1.21 15.52 -9.44
C TRP A 24 -1.11 14.05 -9.88
N TRP A 25 -1.93 13.17 -9.31
CA TRP A 25 -1.96 11.74 -9.63
C TRP A 25 -2.25 11.47 -11.11
N TYR A 26 -3.17 12.25 -11.70
CA TYR A 26 -3.49 12.13 -13.13
C TYR A 26 -2.42 12.73 -14.04
N GLU A 27 -1.85 13.88 -13.67
CA GLU A 27 -0.77 14.53 -14.42
C GLU A 27 0.48 13.64 -14.44
N GLU A 28 0.84 13.08 -13.29
CA GLU A 28 1.97 12.14 -13.17
C GLU A 28 1.79 10.92 -14.08
N GLN A 29 0.56 10.47 -14.35
CA GLN A 29 0.30 9.30 -15.21
C GLN A 29 0.09 9.63 -16.68
N ASP A 30 0.01 10.90 -17.05
CA ASP A 30 -0.39 11.26 -18.42
C ASP A 30 0.66 10.82 -19.45
N HIS A 31 1.92 10.66 -19.04
CA HIS A 31 2.96 10.05 -19.87
C HIS A 31 2.63 8.60 -20.27
N LEU A 32 2.05 7.78 -19.38
CA LEU A 32 1.68 6.39 -19.68
C LEU A 32 0.59 6.26 -20.75
N ARG A 33 -0.22 7.32 -20.89
CA ARG A 33 -1.31 7.40 -21.87
C ARG A 33 -0.79 7.69 -23.28
N ASN A 34 0.25 8.51 -23.38
CA ASN A 34 0.87 8.90 -24.65
C ASN A 34 2.04 7.98 -25.07
N THR A 35 2.45 7.07 -24.17
CA THR A 35 3.55 6.15 -24.41
C THR A 35 3.12 4.95 -25.27
N GLY A 36 3.93 4.63 -26.29
CA GLY A 36 3.72 3.48 -27.17
C GLY A 36 3.86 2.13 -26.46
N LEU A 37 3.55 1.03 -27.15
CA LEU A 37 3.60 -0.34 -26.60
C LEU A 37 4.94 -0.68 -25.94
N TRP A 38 6.05 -0.24 -26.53
CA TRP A 38 7.40 -0.45 -26.00
C TRP A 38 7.65 0.26 -24.68
N GLY A 39 7.16 1.48 -24.50
CA GLY A 39 7.32 2.17 -23.23
C GLY A 39 6.42 1.58 -22.15
N LYS A 40 5.20 1.11 -22.47
CA LYS A 40 4.39 0.34 -21.51
C LYS A 40 5.06 -0.97 -21.08
N LEU A 41 5.77 -1.62 -22.00
CA LEU A 41 6.56 -2.82 -21.70
C LEU A 41 7.75 -2.49 -20.79
N LEU A 42 8.49 -1.40 -21.06
CA LEU A 42 9.56 -0.93 -20.19
C LEU A 42 9.05 -0.55 -18.80
N GLU A 43 7.92 0.14 -18.69
CA GLU A 43 7.27 0.45 -17.42
C GLU A 43 6.90 -0.84 -16.68
N THR A 44 6.37 -1.83 -17.37
CA THR A 44 6.08 -3.15 -16.77
C THR A 44 7.36 -3.78 -16.22
N ILE A 45 8.47 -3.76 -16.97
CA ILE A 45 9.77 -4.26 -16.51
C ILE A 45 10.27 -3.49 -15.28
N LEU A 46 10.14 -2.16 -15.29
CA LEU A 46 10.52 -1.33 -14.15
C LEU A 46 9.68 -1.65 -12.91
N VAL A 47 8.38 -1.91 -13.08
CA VAL A 47 7.50 -2.32 -11.98
C VAL A 47 7.89 -3.67 -11.41
N LEU A 48 8.40 -4.60 -12.23
CA LEU A 48 8.89 -5.89 -11.75
C LEU A 48 9.96 -5.75 -10.65
N ARG A 49 10.73 -4.64 -10.62
CA ARG A 49 11.72 -4.37 -9.58
C ARG A 49 11.14 -4.45 -8.17
N PHE A 50 9.89 -4.00 -7.98
CA PHE A 50 9.23 -4.00 -6.67
C PHE A 50 8.93 -5.43 -6.20
N PHE A 51 8.59 -6.33 -7.12
CA PHE A 51 8.39 -7.74 -6.81
C PHE A 51 9.72 -8.47 -6.53
N PHE A 52 10.83 -8.04 -7.14
CA PHE A 52 12.16 -8.53 -6.75
C PHE A 52 12.55 -8.13 -5.32
N PHE A 53 12.21 -6.92 -4.88
CA PHE A 53 12.41 -6.52 -3.49
C PHE A 53 11.57 -7.37 -2.52
N GLN A 54 10.30 -7.63 -2.85
CA GLN A 54 9.46 -8.54 -2.08
C GLN A 54 10.09 -9.95 -2.02
N TYR A 55 10.55 -10.49 -3.15
CA TYR A 55 11.23 -11.79 -3.22
C TYR A 55 12.44 -11.84 -2.28
N GLY A 56 13.28 -10.80 -2.30
CA GLY A 56 14.44 -10.69 -1.41
C GLY A 56 14.06 -10.71 0.07
N ILE A 57 13.02 -9.96 0.45
CA ILE A 57 12.55 -9.92 1.84
C ILE A 57 11.97 -11.28 2.28
N VAL A 58 11.19 -11.94 1.42
CA VAL A 58 10.61 -13.26 1.70
C VAL A 58 11.70 -14.31 1.91
N TYR A 59 12.79 -14.26 1.15
CA TYR A 59 13.91 -15.18 1.31
C TYR A 59 14.64 -15.06 2.67
N HIS A 60 14.59 -13.88 3.28
CA HIS A 60 15.16 -13.65 4.61
C HIS A 60 14.22 -14.01 5.78
N LEU A 61 12.98 -14.46 5.51
CA LEU A 61 12.06 -14.94 6.55
C LEU A 61 12.49 -16.32 7.05
N GLY A 62 12.45 -16.54 8.38
CA GLY A 62 12.79 -17.82 8.99
C GLY A 62 11.97 -19.00 8.47
N ILE A 63 10.72 -18.74 8.05
CA ILE A 63 9.81 -19.74 7.44
C ILE A 63 10.38 -20.36 6.16
N ALA A 64 11.23 -19.65 5.41
CA ALA A 64 11.78 -20.17 4.16
C ALA A 64 12.79 -21.31 4.38
N SER A 65 13.22 -21.55 5.64
CA SER A 65 14.14 -22.62 6.08
C SER A 65 15.40 -22.77 5.21
N GLY A 66 15.88 -21.66 4.63
CA GLY A 66 17.02 -21.65 3.70
C GLY A 66 16.75 -22.15 2.27
N SER A 67 15.51 -22.51 1.93
CA SER A 67 15.15 -22.95 0.58
C SER A 67 14.98 -21.76 -0.38
N ARG A 68 15.73 -21.75 -1.49
CA ARG A 68 15.68 -20.72 -2.55
C ARG A 68 14.63 -21.00 -3.62
N SER A 69 13.58 -21.75 -3.29
CA SER A 69 12.63 -22.19 -4.31
C SER A 69 11.66 -21.08 -4.69
N ILE A 70 11.43 -20.91 -5.99
CA ILE A 70 10.38 -20.04 -6.53
C ILE A 70 9.00 -20.44 -5.98
N ALA A 71 8.83 -21.71 -5.61
CA ALA A 71 7.61 -22.21 -4.97
C ALA A 71 7.31 -21.52 -3.63
N VAL A 72 8.30 -21.31 -2.76
CA VAL A 72 8.11 -20.58 -1.49
C VAL A 72 7.66 -19.14 -1.74
N TYR A 73 8.21 -18.50 -2.77
CA TYR A 73 7.77 -17.16 -3.16
C TYR A 73 6.32 -17.16 -3.66
N LEU A 74 5.94 -18.08 -4.55
CA LEU A 74 4.56 -18.20 -5.03
C LEU A 74 3.56 -18.51 -3.90
N ILE A 75 3.97 -19.30 -2.91
CA ILE A 75 3.16 -19.55 -1.71
C ILE A 75 3.01 -18.27 -0.88
N SER A 76 4.06 -17.44 -0.79
CA SER A 76 3.98 -16.16 -0.07
C SER A 76 2.98 -15.17 -0.70
N TRP A 77 2.66 -15.29 -1.98
CA TRP A 77 1.59 -14.51 -2.60
C TRP A 77 0.20 -14.83 -2.02
N ALA A 78 -0.02 -16.00 -1.44
CA ALA A 78 -1.25 -16.31 -0.72
C ALA A 78 -1.50 -15.32 0.43
N TYR A 79 -0.43 -14.87 1.10
CA TYR A 79 -0.53 -13.82 2.13
C TYR A 79 -1.00 -12.49 1.56
N VAL A 80 -0.47 -12.08 0.41
CA VAL A 80 -0.90 -10.84 -0.27
C VAL A 80 -2.38 -10.92 -0.66
N VAL A 81 -2.81 -12.06 -1.23
CA VAL A 81 -4.22 -12.31 -1.58
C VAL A 81 -5.12 -12.31 -0.34
N ALA A 82 -4.68 -12.91 0.76
CA ALA A 82 -5.42 -12.90 2.02
C ALA A 82 -5.55 -11.49 2.62
N ALA A 83 -4.47 -10.69 2.61
CA ALA A 83 -4.51 -9.32 3.07
C ALA A 83 -5.44 -8.45 2.20
N LEU A 84 -5.40 -8.61 0.88
CA LEU A 84 -6.30 -7.93 -0.05
C LEU A 84 -7.76 -8.35 0.15
N SER A 85 -8.03 -9.64 0.38
CA SER A 85 -9.40 -10.12 0.60
C SER A 85 -10.00 -9.53 1.88
N VAL A 86 -9.22 -9.45 2.96
CA VAL A 86 -9.63 -8.78 4.21
C VAL A 86 -9.89 -7.29 3.97
N TYR A 87 -9.02 -6.59 3.25
CA TYR A 87 -9.22 -5.18 2.92
C TYR A 87 -10.51 -4.96 2.12
N VAL A 88 -10.75 -5.75 1.07
CA VAL A 88 -11.95 -5.66 0.24
C VAL A 88 -13.21 -5.98 1.04
N ALA A 89 -13.18 -7.02 1.88
CA ALA A 89 -14.29 -7.36 2.77
C ALA A 89 -14.62 -6.20 3.73
N MET A 90 -13.59 -5.55 4.29
CA MET A 90 -13.74 -4.38 5.16
C MET A 90 -14.30 -3.17 4.42
N ALA A 91 -13.81 -2.89 3.21
CA ALA A 91 -14.31 -1.80 2.38
C ALA A 91 -15.78 -2.02 1.98
N TYR A 92 -16.14 -3.25 1.61
CA TYR A 92 -17.51 -3.63 1.30
C TYR A 92 -18.42 -3.50 2.53
N ALA A 93 -17.99 -4.02 3.69
CA ALA A 93 -18.73 -3.91 4.94
C ALA A 93 -18.93 -2.45 5.35
N ARG A 94 -17.91 -1.60 5.18
CA ARG A 94 -18.02 -0.16 5.44
C ARG A 94 -19.09 0.47 4.55
N LYS A 95 -19.04 0.22 3.23
CA LYS A 95 -20.02 0.79 2.29
C LYS A 95 -21.44 0.31 2.56
N ARG A 96 -21.61 -0.95 3.00
CA ARG A 96 -22.93 -1.55 3.22
C ARG A 96 -23.56 -1.20 4.57
N TYR A 97 -22.76 -1.14 5.63
CA TYR A 97 -23.24 -1.08 7.02
C TYR A 97 -22.84 0.20 7.76
N ALA A 98 -21.77 0.90 7.38
CA ALA A 98 -21.29 2.04 8.17
C ALA A 98 -22.27 3.22 8.22
N ALA A 99 -23.15 3.38 7.23
CA ALA A 99 -24.13 4.47 7.17
C ALA A 99 -25.52 4.11 7.73
N LYS A 100 -25.82 2.81 7.93
CA LYS A 100 -27.16 2.36 8.34
C LYS A 100 -27.15 1.68 9.72
N GLU A 101 -26.10 0.94 10.06
CA GLU A 101 -26.04 0.14 11.28
C GLU A 101 -24.61 0.03 11.84
N HIS A 102 -24.21 1.02 12.64
CA HIS A 102 -22.86 1.09 13.22
C HIS A 102 -22.48 -0.15 14.06
N ILE A 103 -23.45 -0.79 14.72
CA ILE A 103 -23.23 -1.98 15.55
C ILE A 103 -22.77 -3.17 14.71
N TYR A 104 -23.43 -3.44 13.59
CA TYR A 104 -23.05 -4.54 12.69
C TYR A 104 -21.68 -4.30 12.06
N TYR A 105 -21.36 -3.05 11.69
CA TYR A 105 -20.02 -2.72 11.21
C TYR A 105 -18.94 -3.00 12.27
N ARG A 106 -19.15 -2.60 13.53
CA ARG A 106 -18.22 -2.90 14.63
C ARG A 106 -18.10 -4.39 14.91
N PHE A 107 -19.19 -5.14 14.79
CA PHE A 107 -19.18 -6.59 14.95
C PHE A 107 -18.37 -7.28 13.84
N VAL A 108 -18.52 -6.86 12.59
CA VAL A 108 -17.68 -7.35 11.48
C VAL A 108 -16.21 -7.02 11.72
N GLN A 109 -15.89 -5.81 12.17
CA GLN A 109 -14.51 -5.44 12.53
C GLN A 109 -13.95 -6.36 13.62
N PHE A 110 -14.73 -6.64 14.66
CA PHE A 110 -14.34 -7.53 15.75
C PHE A 110 -14.06 -8.95 15.26
N LEU A 111 -14.93 -9.51 14.40
CA LEU A 111 -14.71 -10.84 13.81
C LEU A 111 -13.43 -10.89 12.96
N VAL A 112 -13.18 -9.85 12.16
CA VAL A 112 -11.95 -9.76 11.36
C VAL A 112 -10.72 -9.70 12.27
N VAL A 113 -10.76 -8.94 13.36
CA VAL A 113 -9.65 -8.89 14.34
C VAL A 113 -9.40 -10.26 14.96
N ILE A 114 -10.44 -10.98 15.39
CA ILE A 114 -10.29 -12.35 15.92
C ILE A 114 -9.64 -13.26 14.88
N LEU A 115 -10.13 -13.24 13.64
CA LEU A 115 -9.59 -14.06 12.56
C LEU A 115 -8.10 -13.78 12.34
N VAL A 116 -7.70 -12.51 12.30
CA VAL A 116 -6.30 -12.10 12.14
C VAL A 116 -5.45 -12.57 13.32
N VAL A 117 -5.94 -12.43 14.55
CA VAL A 117 -5.22 -12.91 15.76
C VAL A 117 -5.04 -14.42 15.72
N VAL A 118 -6.07 -15.19 15.36
CA VAL A 118 -6.00 -16.66 15.24
C VAL A 118 -4.97 -17.07 14.20
N VAL A 119 -4.93 -16.39 13.04
CA VAL A 119 -3.94 -16.65 11.99
C VAL A 119 -2.53 -16.36 12.49
N ILE A 120 -2.30 -15.23 13.18
CA ILE A 120 -0.99 -14.87 13.71
C ILE A 120 -0.54 -15.89 14.77
N VAL A 121 -1.40 -16.25 15.72
CA VAL A 121 -1.08 -17.25 16.75
C VAL A 121 -0.77 -18.60 16.12
N SER A 122 -1.54 -19.02 15.12
CA SER A 122 -1.30 -20.25 14.39
C SER A 122 0.04 -20.23 13.64
N LEU A 123 0.43 -19.10 13.06
CA LEU A 123 1.75 -18.93 12.44
C LEU A 123 2.87 -19.02 13.49
N LEU A 124 2.72 -18.41 14.65
CA LEU A 124 3.74 -18.45 15.70
C LEU A 124 3.89 -19.83 16.36
N GLU A 125 2.80 -20.59 16.51
CA GLU A 125 2.80 -21.88 17.18
C GLU A 125 3.18 -23.03 16.24
N PHE A 126 2.62 -23.04 15.02
CA PHE A 126 2.82 -24.14 14.06
C PHE A 126 3.99 -23.92 13.11
N THR A 127 4.55 -22.71 13.04
CA THR A 127 5.74 -22.42 12.22
C THR A 127 6.82 -21.77 13.08
N GLY A 128 8.10 -21.92 12.72
CA GLY A 128 9.22 -21.28 13.41
C GLY A 128 9.29 -19.75 13.21
N PHE A 129 8.15 -19.09 13.09
CA PHE A 129 8.03 -17.67 12.80
C PHE A 129 8.42 -16.85 14.02
N VAL A 130 9.39 -15.95 13.84
CA VAL A 130 9.83 -15.04 14.91
C VAL A 130 9.05 -13.73 14.80
N PHE A 131 8.84 -13.01 15.90
CA PHE A 131 8.22 -11.68 15.88
C PHE A 131 8.90 -10.71 14.89
N ALA A 132 10.22 -10.78 14.73
CA ALA A 132 10.96 -9.97 13.75
C ALA A 132 10.55 -10.28 12.29
N ASP A 133 10.11 -11.51 12.00
CA ASP A 133 9.62 -11.89 10.68
C ASP A 133 8.24 -11.24 10.39
N LEU A 134 7.45 -10.92 11.42
CA LEU A 134 6.22 -10.13 11.27
C LEU A 134 6.56 -8.71 10.76
N LEU A 135 7.57 -8.07 11.34
CA LEU A 135 8.02 -6.75 10.90
C LEU A 135 8.60 -6.78 9.47
N ARG A 136 9.40 -7.81 9.14
CA ARG A 136 9.90 -8.02 7.76
C ARG A 136 8.77 -8.24 6.77
N SER A 137 7.73 -9.00 7.13
CA SER A 137 6.57 -9.22 6.28
C SER A 137 5.76 -7.94 6.03
N LEU A 138 5.66 -7.06 7.03
CA LEU A 138 5.03 -5.75 6.87
C LEU A 138 5.86 -4.85 5.95
N LEU A 139 7.18 -4.87 6.09
CA LEU A 139 8.09 -4.13 5.20
C LEU A 139 8.00 -4.64 3.76
N ALA A 140 7.78 -5.93 3.53
CA ALA A 140 7.56 -6.48 2.19
C ALA A 140 6.28 -5.94 1.55
N PHE A 141 5.28 -5.59 2.35
CA PHE A 141 3.99 -5.08 1.87
C PHE A 141 4.10 -3.69 1.23
N VAL A 142 5.09 -2.89 1.63
CA VAL A 142 5.34 -1.56 1.08
C VAL A 142 5.68 -1.65 -0.42
N PRO A 143 6.80 -2.28 -0.86
CA PRO A 143 7.12 -2.39 -2.27
C PRO A 143 6.05 -3.19 -3.04
N THR A 144 5.42 -4.22 -2.44
CA THR A 144 4.34 -4.96 -3.09
C THR A 144 3.12 -4.10 -3.38
N GLY A 145 2.67 -3.30 -2.41
CA GLY A 145 1.53 -2.42 -2.56
C GLY A 145 1.77 -1.38 -3.65
N TRP A 146 2.95 -0.76 -3.65
CA TRP A 146 3.35 0.18 -4.71
C TRP A 146 3.43 -0.50 -6.08
N GLY A 147 4.06 -1.68 -6.16
CA GLY A 147 4.13 -2.45 -7.40
C GLY A 147 2.75 -2.78 -7.98
N LEU A 148 1.79 -3.19 -7.14
CA LEU A 148 0.41 -3.44 -7.57
C LEU A 148 -0.28 -2.17 -8.09
N ILE A 149 -0.05 -1.02 -7.45
CA ILE A 149 -0.57 0.28 -7.93
C ILE A 149 0.03 0.62 -9.30
N CYS A 150 1.34 0.46 -9.49
CA CYS A 150 1.96 0.71 -10.79
C CYS A 150 1.47 -0.26 -11.89
N VAL A 151 1.25 -1.55 -11.56
CA VAL A 151 0.61 -2.48 -12.50
C VAL A 151 -0.78 -1.96 -12.89
N ALA A 152 -1.57 -1.49 -11.91
CA ALA A 152 -2.89 -0.94 -12.18
C ALA A 152 -2.83 0.33 -13.06
N GLN A 153 -1.80 1.18 -12.90
CA GLN A 153 -1.58 2.35 -13.76
C GLN A 153 -1.27 1.95 -15.21
N VAL A 154 -0.43 0.94 -15.44
CA VAL A 154 -0.17 0.42 -16.80
C VAL A 154 -1.43 -0.16 -17.42
N LEU A 155 -2.27 -0.81 -16.62
CA LEU A 155 -3.57 -1.37 -17.03
C LEU A 155 -4.71 -0.34 -17.05
N ARG A 156 -4.45 0.94 -16.78
CA ARG A 156 -5.45 2.01 -16.73
C ARG A 156 -6.43 1.99 -17.90
N PRO A 157 -6.03 1.87 -19.18
CA PRO A 157 -6.98 1.90 -20.31
C PRO A 157 -8.07 0.82 -20.23
N PHE A 158 -7.78 -0.31 -19.56
CA PHE A 158 -8.74 -1.39 -19.34
C PHE A 158 -9.56 -1.14 -18.07
N LEU A 159 -8.93 -0.65 -17.00
CA LEU A 159 -9.56 -0.45 -15.70
C LEU A 159 -10.47 0.78 -15.65
N GLU A 160 -10.13 1.85 -16.38
CA GLU A 160 -10.88 3.12 -16.45
C GLU A 160 -12.28 2.92 -17.05
N ARG A 161 -12.47 1.86 -17.86
CA ARG A 161 -13.80 1.47 -18.36
C ARG A 161 -14.69 0.82 -17.29
N SER A 162 -14.12 0.49 -16.13
CA SER A 162 -14.80 -0.20 -15.03
C SER A 162 -14.79 0.64 -13.74
N ARG A 163 -15.67 0.29 -12.78
CA ARG A 163 -15.65 0.88 -11.42
C ARG A 163 -14.40 0.51 -10.59
N ALA A 164 -13.51 -0.34 -11.12
CA ALA A 164 -12.29 -0.73 -10.43
C ALA A 164 -11.30 0.43 -10.35
N TRP A 165 -11.29 1.36 -11.32
CA TRP A 165 -10.37 2.50 -11.33
C TRP A 165 -10.56 3.43 -10.13
N ASP A 166 -11.81 3.74 -9.78
CA ASP A 166 -12.11 4.53 -8.57
C ASP A 166 -11.57 3.86 -7.29
N THR A 167 -11.57 2.52 -7.27
CA THR A 167 -11.01 1.74 -6.16
C THR A 167 -9.49 1.83 -6.14
N VAL A 168 -8.83 1.76 -7.30
CA VAL A 168 -7.38 1.94 -7.42
C VAL A 168 -6.96 3.33 -6.96
N VAL A 169 -7.67 4.38 -7.37
CA VAL A 169 -7.40 5.77 -6.93
C VAL A 169 -7.55 5.90 -5.42
N ALA A 170 -8.59 5.31 -4.83
CA ALA A 170 -8.78 5.31 -3.38
C ALA A 170 -7.65 4.56 -2.62
N VAL A 171 -7.22 3.41 -3.15
CA VAL A 171 -6.11 2.63 -2.59
C VAL A 171 -4.79 3.40 -2.71
N ALA A 172 -4.52 4.01 -3.86
CA ALA A 172 -3.32 4.82 -4.08
C ALA A 172 -3.27 6.02 -3.14
N ARG A 173 -4.39 6.72 -2.94
CA ARG A 173 -4.49 7.82 -1.97
C ARG A 173 -4.19 7.37 -0.56
N PHE A 174 -4.78 6.24 -0.14
CA PHE A 174 -4.51 5.67 1.17
C PHE A 174 -3.04 5.27 1.34
N TYR A 175 -2.45 4.69 0.30
CA TYR A 175 -1.05 4.31 0.27
C TYR A 175 -0.13 5.53 0.43
N GLU A 176 -0.41 6.63 -0.27
CA GLU A 176 0.32 7.91 -0.15
C GLU A 176 0.21 8.52 1.25
N ILE A 177 -0.99 8.48 1.88
CA ILE A 177 -1.14 8.91 3.28
C ILE A 177 -0.26 8.05 4.20
N MET A 178 -0.31 6.74 4.05
CA MET A 178 0.47 5.81 4.88
C MET A 178 1.97 6.01 4.71
N PHE A 179 2.43 6.17 3.46
CA PHE A 179 3.83 6.43 3.16
C PHE A 179 4.28 7.79 3.69
N GLY A 180 3.46 8.83 3.51
CA GLY A 180 3.68 10.15 4.09
C GLY A 180 3.83 10.10 5.60
N VAL A 181 2.96 9.39 6.32
CA VAL A 181 3.08 9.20 7.77
C VAL A 181 4.35 8.42 8.14
N MET A 182 4.65 7.34 7.41
CA MET A 182 5.84 6.52 7.65
C MET A 182 7.15 7.31 7.53
N VAL A 183 7.22 8.25 6.59
CA VAL A 183 8.38 9.13 6.38
C VAL A 183 8.39 10.30 7.35
N MET A 184 7.25 10.95 7.59
CA MET A 184 7.17 12.15 8.42
C MET A 184 7.34 11.87 9.91
N VAL A 185 6.94 10.70 10.41
CA VAL A 185 7.08 10.34 11.83
C VAL A 185 8.55 10.33 12.28
N PRO A 186 9.48 9.62 11.61
CA PRO A 186 10.91 9.70 11.92
C PRO A 186 11.47 11.11 11.80
N VAL A 187 11.09 11.86 10.75
CA VAL A 187 11.57 13.23 10.54
C VAL A 187 11.13 14.15 11.69
N ALA A 188 9.88 14.04 12.15
CA ALA A 188 9.36 14.80 13.27
C ALA A 188 10.06 14.45 14.60
N LEU A 189 10.37 13.17 14.83
CA LEU A 189 11.11 12.75 16.01
C LEU A 189 12.56 13.28 16.00
N VAL A 190 13.22 13.25 14.84
CA VAL A 190 14.59 13.74 14.69
C VAL A 190 14.66 15.27 14.80
N SER A 191 13.68 16.00 14.27
CA SER A 191 13.66 17.47 14.35
C SER A 191 13.49 18.01 15.77
N TRP A 192 12.98 17.19 16.69
CA TRP A 192 12.85 17.53 18.11
C TRP A 192 14.14 17.26 18.92
N LEU A 193 15.15 16.62 18.32
CA LEU A 193 16.43 16.41 18.98
C LEU A 193 17.23 17.73 19.03
N PRO A 194 17.82 18.08 20.18
CA PRO A 194 18.44 19.39 20.41
C PRO A 194 19.62 19.71 19.46
N GLY A 195 20.24 18.69 18.86
CA GLY A 195 21.31 18.88 17.86
C GLY A 195 20.80 19.34 16.48
N PHE A 196 19.59 18.96 16.08
CA PHE A 196 19.02 19.26 14.75
C PHE A 196 18.24 20.58 14.71
N GLN A 197 17.72 21.04 15.86
CA GLN A 197 17.06 22.35 15.94
C GLN A 197 18.00 23.51 15.56
N ASN A 198 19.27 23.44 15.98
CA ASN A 198 20.28 24.45 15.66
C ASN A 198 20.71 24.46 14.19
N MET A 199 20.54 23.33 13.47
CA MET A 199 20.80 23.25 12.02
C MET A 199 19.64 23.80 11.20
N GLN A 200 18.40 23.61 11.64
CA GLN A 200 17.21 24.15 10.95
C GLN A 200 17.14 25.69 11.04
N THR A 201 17.67 26.31 12.09
CA THR A 201 17.72 27.78 12.23
C THR A 201 18.84 28.44 11.42
N ARG A 202 19.68 27.67 10.71
CA ARG A 202 20.83 28.16 9.92
C ARG A 202 20.63 28.09 8.41
N ILE A 203 19.43 27.73 7.95
CA ILE A 203 18.99 27.74 6.54
C ILE A 203 18.04 28.93 6.37
#